data_AF-A0A973J5Z1-F1
#
_entry.id   AF-A0A973J5Z1-F1
#
_cell.length_a   1.000
_cell.length_b   1.000
_cell.length_c   1.000
_cell.angle_alpha   90.00
_cell.angle_beta   90.00
_cell.angle_gamma   90.00
#
_symmetry.space_group_name_H-M   'P 1'
#
loop_
_entity.id
_entity.type
_entity.pdbx_description
1 polymer ?
#
loop_
_entity_poly.entity_id
_entity_poly.type
_entity_poly.pdbx_seq_one_letter_code
_entity_poly.pdbx_strand_id
1 'polypeptide(L)'
;MTRFYRLLLLALLALTPVSLVRASQQNPVTLDVHAGYDDRGQYHVGHWFPVQVVVANDGGDLSGTIEWRFAGESQPAFRSLIDLPRGARKQVLLPVISVNDDRTAVLQLVVNGQALAKSVVRLNPIASDTALVGVLSSDQTLLNSLSTTQLVSGFSTELSRMAADLFPTDPMLLAGLDVMVIHDIDLTILSDAQRAALASWVDLGGTLLVGGGPDA
;
A
#
# COMPACT_ATOMS: atom_id res chain seq x y z
N MET A 1 11.55 75.20 6.99
CA MET A 1 10.55 74.20 6.52
C MET A 1 11.15 72.79 6.34
N THR A 2 12.10 72.34 7.18
CA THR A 2 12.81 71.04 6.96
C THR A 2 12.80 70.11 8.18
N ARG A 3 12.29 70.55 9.33
CA ARG A 3 12.25 69.75 10.57
C ARG A 3 10.94 68.96 10.77
N PHE A 4 9.86 69.34 10.08
CA PHE A 4 8.55 68.67 10.20
C PHE A 4 8.47 67.36 9.38
N TYR A 5 9.23 67.25 8.29
CA TYR A 5 9.27 66.05 7.44
C TYR A 5 9.99 64.85 8.08
N ARG A 6 10.91 65.09 9.03
CA ARG A 6 11.65 64.01 9.69
C ARG A 6 10.83 63.24 10.72
N LEU A 7 9.81 63.87 11.31
CA LEU A 7 8.91 63.21 12.26
C LEU A 7 7.79 62.42 11.55
N LEU A 8 7.41 62.82 10.33
CA LEU A 8 6.43 62.07 9.52
C LEU A 8 7.02 60.78 8.92
N LEU A 9 8.34 60.71 8.71
CA LEU A 9 9.02 59.54 8.15
C LEU A 9 9.27 58.41 9.18
N LEU A 10 9.21 58.70 10.48
CA LEU A 10 9.36 57.68 11.53
C LEU A 10 8.04 57.00 11.92
N ALA A 11 6.88 57.60 11.60
CA ALA A 11 5.57 57.01 11.89
C ALA A 11 5.11 55.99 10.84
N LEU A 12 5.72 55.97 9.64
CA LEU A 12 5.31 55.10 8.54
C LEU A 12 6.06 53.74 8.49
N LEU A 13 6.99 53.49 9.42
CA LEU A 13 7.76 52.24 9.46
C LEU A 13 7.17 51.15 10.38
N ALA A 14 6.00 51.39 10.98
CA ALA A 14 5.39 50.50 11.98
C ALA A 14 4.23 49.63 11.46
N LEU A 15 3.97 49.58 10.15
CA LEU A 15 2.94 48.73 9.53
C LEU A 15 3.53 47.60 8.67
N THR A 16 4.56 46.90 9.16
CA THR A 16 4.87 45.59 8.57
C THR A 16 3.92 44.56 9.17
N PRO A 17 3.05 43.92 8.39
CA PRO A 17 2.25 42.82 8.90
C PRO A 17 3.22 41.72 9.32
N VAL A 18 3.33 41.48 10.63
CA VAL A 18 4.03 40.32 11.15
C VAL A 18 3.26 39.11 10.65
N SER A 19 3.73 38.50 9.55
CA SER A 19 3.23 37.22 9.10
C SER A 19 3.59 36.22 10.19
N LEU A 20 2.60 35.82 11.00
CA LEU A 20 2.70 34.64 11.85
C LEU A 20 2.96 33.46 10.92
N VAL A 21 4.23 33.11 10.76
CA VAL A 21 4.63 31.82 10.21
C VAL A 21 4.10 30.80 11.21
N ARG A 22 2.91 30.25 10.91
CA ARG A 22 2.46 29.03 11.56
C ARG A 22 3.50 27.99 11.18
N ALA A 23 4.34 27.60 12.13
CA ALA A 23 5.10 26.37 12.01
C ALA A 23 4.08 25.29 11.66
N SER A 24 4.22 24.68 10.48
CA SER A 24 3.47 23.47 10.17
C SER A 24 3.81 22.49 11.28
N GLN A 25 2.83 22.21 12.14
CA GLN A 25 2.96 21.15 13.12
C GLN A 25 3.11 19.88 12.28
N GLN A 26 4.36 19.43 12.10
CA GLN A 26 4.64 18.18 11.40
C GLN A 26 3.82 17.12 12.11
N ASN A 27 2.97 16.42 11.36
CA ASN A 27 2.20 15.33 11.90
C ASN A 27 3.19 14.29 12.43
N PRO A 28 3.20 14.00 13.74
CA PRO A 28 4.18 13.07 14.31
C PRO A 28 3.93 11.63 13.86
N VAL A 29 2.81 11.37 13.18
CA VAL A 29 2.49 10.07 12.62
C VAL A 29 2.75 10.05 11.12
N THR A 30 3.45 9.02 10.66
CA THR A 30 3.61 8.71 9.24
C THR A 30 2.92 7.40 8.89
N LEU A 31 2.38 7.35 7.67
CA LEU A 31 1.72 6.18 7.10
C LEU A 31 2.44 5.84 5.80
N ASP A 32 3.04 4.67 5.74
CA ASP A 32 3.53 4.07 4.52
C ASP A 32 2.59 2.93 4.12
N VAL A 33 2.08 2.95 2.89
CA VAL A 33 0.95 2.11 2.49
C VAL A 33 1.24 1.44 1.16
N HIS A 34 1.31 0.11 1.19
CA HIS A 34 1.42 -0.75 0.01
C HIS A 34 0.13 -1.54 -0.13
N ALA A 35 -0.57 -1.36 -1.24
CA ALA A 35 -1.79 -2.09 -1.53
C ALA A 35 -1.58 -2.98 -2.75
N GLY A 36 -2.21 -4.15 -2.75
CA GLY A 36 -2.14 -5.08 -3.87
C GLY A 36 -0.86 -5.93 -3.87
N TYR A 37 -0.65 -6.62 -4.99
CA TYR A 37 0.40 -7.61 -5.17
C TYR A 37 1.76 -7.03 -5.60
N ASP A 38 1.75 -5.78 -6.10
CA ASP A 38 2.93 -5.05 -6.55
C ASP A 38 2.86 -3.55 -6.20
N ASP A 39 3.90 -2.80 -6.53
CA ASP A 39 3.98 -1.35 -6.31
C ASP A 39 3.01 -0.53 -7.17
N ARG A 40 2.29 -1.15 -8.10
CA ARG A 40 1.29 -0.48 -8.95
C ARG A 40 -0.12 -0.56 -8.37
N GLY A 41 -0.32 -1.22 -7.23
CA GLY A 41 -1.64 -1.33 -6.61
C GLY A 41 -2.50 -2.43 -7.21
N GLN A 42 -1.91 -3.43 -7.88
CA GLN A 42 -2.68 -4.45 -8.59
C GLN A 42 -3.48 -5.33 -7.65
N TYR A 43 -4.76 -5.50 -7.95
CA TYR A 43 -5.64 -6.45 -7.28
C TYR A 43 -6.64 -7.03 -8.27
N HIS A 44 -7.11 -8.26 -8.04
CA HIS A 44 -8.13 -8.89 -8.85
C HIS A 44 -9.52 -8.59 -8.30
N VAL A 45 -10.42 -8.06 -9.14
CA VAL A 45 -11.76 -7.66 -8.71
C VAL A 45 -12.53 -8.87 -8.15
N GLY A 46 -13.24 -8.66 -7.04
CA GLY A 46 -13.98 -9.69 -6.34
C GLY A 46 -13.14 -10.62 -5.45
N HIS A 47 -11.83 -10.37 -5.34
CA HIS A 47 -10.92 -11.16 -4.51
C HIS A 47 -10.31 -10.33 -3.39
N TRP A 48 -9.93 -11.00 -2.30
CA TRP A 48 -9.18 -10.39 -1.23
C TRP A 48 -7.76 -10.07 -1.71
N PHE A 49 -7.25 -8.89 -1.33
CA PHE A 49 -5.90 -8.45 -1.62
C PHE A 49 -5.28 -7.80 -0.37
N PRO A 50 -3.94 -7.86 -0.24
CA PRO A 50 -3.25 -7.31 0.92
C PRO A 50 -3.16 -5.79 0.86
N VAL A 51 -3.41 -5.11 1.98
CA VAL A 51 -2.97 -3.74 2.22
C VAL A 51 -2.05 -3.72 3.43
N GLN A 52 -0.76 -3.52 3.18
CA GLN A 52 0.27 -3.43 4.20
C GLN A 52 0.50 -1.97 4.57
N VAL A 53 0.46 -1.69 5.87
CA VAL A 53 0.58 -0.35 6.42
C VAL A 53 1.70 -0.35 7.44
N VAL A 54 2.75 0.44 7.21
CA VAL A 54 3.72 0.78 8.25
C VAL A 54 3.32 2.11 8.86
N VAL A 55 2.99 2.08 10.15
CA VAL A 55 2.62 3.25 10.93
C VAL A 55 3.75 3.57 11.90
N ALA A 56 4.35 4.75 11.79
CA ALA A 56 5.34 5.23 12.76
C ALA A 56 4.78 6.42 13.55
N ASN A 57 5.04 6.45 14.86
CA ASN A 57 4.60 7.50 15.77
C ASN A 57 5.80 8.12 16.52
N ASP A 58 6.20 9.32 16.12
CA ASP A 58 7.24 10.11 16.77
C ASP A 58 6.69 11.05 17.87
N GLY A 59 5.41 10.93 18.19
CA GLY A 59 4.66 11.80 19.09
C GLY A 59 4.53 11.27 20.52
N GLY A 60 3.39 11.59 21.15
CA GLY A 60 2.98 10.97 22.41
C GLY A 60 2.29 9.63 22.17
N ASP A 61 2.00 8.90 23.25
CA ASP A 61 1.23 7.66 23.18
C ASP A 61 -0.14 7.93 22.56
N LEU A 62 -0.54 7.08 21.62
CA LEU A 62 -1.84 7.19 20.96
C LEU A 62 -2.43 5.80 20.69
N SER A 63 -3.75 5.72 20.76
CA SER A 63 -4.53 4.56 20.29
C SER A 63 -5.58 5.09 19.32
N GLY A 64 -5.83 4.33 18.26
CA GLY A 64 -6.76 4.75 17.22
C GLY A 64 -7.21 3.62 16.33
N THR A 65 -7.83 4.00 15.22
CA THR A 65 -8.36 3.07 14.23
C THR A 65 -7.76 3.40 12.87
N ILE A 66 -7.15 2.40 12.22
CA ILE A 66 -6.85 2.45 10.79
C ILE A 66 -8.15 2.19 10.04
N GLU A 67 -8.53 3.12 9.17
CA GLU A 67 -9.73 3.05 8.36
C GLU A 67 -9.35 3.07 6.88
N TRP A 68 -9.85 2.10 6.12
CA TRP A 68 -9.75 2.04 4.67
C TRP A 68 -11.08 2.38 4.03
N ARG A 69 -11.07 3.26 3.04
CA ARG A 69 -12.26 3.71 2.33
C ARG A 69 -11.99 3.83 0.83
N PHE A 70 -12.83 3.25 0.00
CA PHE A 70 -12.74 3.45 -1.45
C PHE A 70 -13.24 4.85 -1.84
N ALA A 71 -12.77 5.36 -2.97
CA ALA A 71 -13.18 6.68 -3.44
C ALA A 71 -14.70 6.73 -3.71
N GLY A 72 -15.39 7.76 -3.19
CA GLY A 72 -16.83 7.92 -3.36
C GLY A 72 -17.69 7.27 -2.27
N GLU A 73 -17.11 6.41 -1.42
CA GLU A 73 -17.81 5.86 -0.26
C GLU A 73 -17.89 6.88 0.88
N SER A 74 -19.00 6.88 1.63
CA SER A 74 -19.20 7.75 2.78
C SER A 74 -18.70 7.15 4.10
N GLN A 75 -18.65 5.82 4.19
CA GLN A 75 -18.19 5.07 5.34
C GLN A 75 -16.96 4.25 4.97
N PRO A 76 -16.03 4.00 5.90
CA PRO A 76 -14.91 3.10 5.63
C PRO A 76 -15.39 1.66 5.47
N ALA A 77 -14.86 0.97 4.46
CA ALA A 77 -15.13 -0.43 4.19
C ALA A 77 -14.43 -1.37 5.19
N PHE A 78 -13.25 -0.98 5.69
CA PHE A 78 -12.47 -1.80 6.63
C PHE A 78 -11.90 -0.95 7.78
N ARG A 79 -11.80 -1.56 8.96
CA ARG A 79 -11.27 -0.94 10.18
C ARG A 79 -10.38 -1.90 10.94
N SER A 80 -9.30 -1.38 11.52
CA SER A 80 -8.43 -2.14 12.43
C SER A 80 -7.96 -1.25 13.58
N LEU A 81 -8.05 -1.76 14.81
CA LEU A 81 -7.57 -1.04 16.00
C LEU A 81 -6.04 -1.09 16.06
N ILE A 82 -5.42 0.01 16.47
CA ILE A 82 -3.97 0.08 16.62
C ILE A 82 -3.58 0.90 17.85
N ASP A 83 -2.73 0.31 18.68
CA ASP A 83 -2.02 1.02 19.75
C ASP A 83 -0.65 1.45 19.26
N LEU A 84 -0.29 2.71 19.44
CA LEU A 84 0.95 3.31 18.98
C LEU A 84 1.57 4.11 20.14
N PRO A 85 2.30 3.44 21.05
CA PRO A 85 3.13 4.13 22.02
C PRO A 85 4.13 5.09 21.36
N ARG A 86 4.67 6.03 22.11
CA ARG A 86 5.75 6.92 21.64
C ARG A 86 6.90 6.11 21.05
N GLY A 87 7.34 6.50 19.86
CA GLY A 87 8.44 5.86 19.13
C GLY A 87 8.07 4.52 18.49
N ALA A 88 6.80 4.12 18.52
CA ALA A 88 6.37 2.88 17.91
C ALA A 88 6.46 2.94 16.38
N ARG A 89 6.94 1.86 15.77
CA ARG A 89 6.83 1.57 14.35
C ARG A 89 6.17 0.20 14.20
N LYS A 90 4.93 0.17 13.69
CA LYS A 90 4.14 -1.06 13.57
C LYS A 90 3.78 -1.33 12.12
N GLN A 91 3.89 -2.58 11.69
CA GLN A 91 3.34 -3.06 10.44
C GLN A 91 1.98 -3.70 10.71
N VAL A 92 0.98 -3.32 9.93
CA VAL A 92 -0.38 -3.86 9.97
C VAL A 92 -0.72 -4.38 8.58
N LEU A 93 -1.26 -5.60 8.53
CA LEU A 93 -1.86 -6.16 7.32
C LEU A 93 -3.37 -6.02 7.43
N LEU A 94 -3.97 -5.36 6.44
CA LEU A 94 -5.41 -5.22 6.29
C LEU A 94 -5.85 -6.01 5.04
N PRO A 95 -6.54 -7.14 5.21
CA PRO A 95 -7.25 -7.81 4.12
C PRO A 95 -8.36 -6.91 3.60
N VAL A 96 -8.35 -6.60 2.30
CA VAL A 96 -9.35 -5.75 1.64
C VAL A 96 -9.94 -6.50 0.45
N ILE A 97 -11.23 -6.32 0.19
CA ILE A 97 -11.90 -6.79 -1.02
C ILE A 97 -12.66 -5.62 -1.64
N SER A 98 -12.63 -5.53 -2.98
CA SER A 98 -13.56 -4.70 -3.74
C SER A 98 -14.21 -5.54 -4.83
N VAL A 99 -15.50 -5.33 -5.02
CA VAL A 99 -16.30 -5.91 -6.11
C VAL A 99 -16.47 -4.94 -7.28
N ASN A 100 -15.84 -3.76 -7.20
CA ASN A 100 -15.85 -2.72 -8.24
C ASN A 100 -14.43 -2.47 -8.75
N ASP A 101 -14.33 -1.70 -9.83
CA ASP A 101 -13.07 -1.25 -10.42
C ASP A 101 -12.51 -0.01 -9.70
N ASP A 102 -12.38 -0.07 -8.37
CA ASP A 102 -11.84 1.03 -7.56
C ASP A 102 -10.39 1.35 -7.90
N ARG A 103 -10.15 2.53 -8.48
CA ARG A 103 -8.81 3.00 -8.87
C ARG A 103 -8.10 3.79 -7.77
N THR A 104 -8.80 4.12 -6.68
CA THR A 104 -8.26 4.95 -5.60
C THR A 104 -8.96 4.63 -4.29
N ALA A 105 -8.18 4.60 -3.22
CA ALA A 105 -8.67 4.52 -1.86
C ALA A 105 -7.98 5.54 -0.96
N VAL A 106 -8.49 5.66 0.25
CA VAL A 106 -7.92 6.48 1.31
C VAL A 106 -7.73 5.61 2.54
N LEU A 107 -6.49 5.57 3.04
CA LEU A 107 -6.19 5.05 4.37
C LEU A 107 -6.12 6.24 5.35
N GLN A 108 -6.78 6.14 6.49
CA GLN A 108 -6.71 7.14 7.56
C GLN A 108 -6.37 6.48 8.89
N LEU A 109 -5.57 7.16 9.71
CA LEU A 109 -5.52 6.89 11.14
C LEU A 109 -6.47 7.86 11.83
N VAL A 110 -7.50 7.33 12.50
CA VAL A 110 -8.49 8.09 13.25
C VAL A 110 -8.24 7.95 14.74
N VAL A 111 -8.11 9.08 15.44
CA VAL A 111 -7.94 9.16 16.90
C VAL A 111 -9.02 10.08 17.45
N ASN A 112 -9.75 9.63 18.47
CA ASN A 112 -10.88 10.39 19.07
C ASN A 112 -11.91 10.90 18.03
N GLY A 113 -12.16 10.12 16.98
CA GLY A 113 -13.11 10.47 15.92
C GLY A 113 -12.59 11.48 14.89
N GLN A 114 -11.32 11.89 14.95
CA GLN A 114 -10.71 12.79 13.98
C GLN A 114 -9.57 12.10 13.24
N ALA A 115 -9.47 12.35 11.92
CA ALA A 115 -8.36 11.84 11.11
C ALA A 115 -7.07 12.57 11.50
N LEU A 116 -6.16 11.84 12.14
CA LEU A 116 -4.83 12.34 12.52
C LEU A 116 -3.88 12.29 11.32
N ALA A 117 -3.87 11.19 10.58
CA ALA A 117 -3.03 11.00 9.38
C ALA A 117 -3.86 10.40 8.24
N LYS A 118 -3.45 10.68 7.00
CA LYS A 118 -4.14 10.23 5.79
C LYS A 118 -3.13 9.92 4.68
N SER A 119 -3.35 8.82 3.96
CA SER A 119 -2.66 8.50 2.72
C SER A 119 -3.68 8.23 1.62
N VAL A 120 -3.43 8.77 0.42
CA VAL A 120 -4.22 8.45 -0.79
C VAL A 120 -3.50 7.33 -1.51
N VAL A 121 -4.19 6.23 -1.71
CA VAL A 121 -3.63 4.98 -2.25
C VAL A 121 -4.16 4.79 -3.65
N ARG A 122 -3.25 4.58 -4.61
CA ARG A 122 -3.62 4.20 -5.98
C ARG A 122 -3.85 2.71 -6.03
N LEU A 123 -4.85 2.31 -6.80
CA LEU A 123 -5.21 0.92 -7.03
C LEU A 123 -5.30 0.66 -8.52
N ASN A 124 -4.99 -0.57 -8.90
CA ASN A 124 -5.08 -1.05 -10.27
C ASN A 124 -5.92 -2.34 -10.33
N PRO A 125 -7.26 -2.22 -10.39
CA PRO A 125 -8.16 -3.35 -10.58
C PRO A 125 -7.87 -4.08 -11.88
N ILE A 126 -7.74 -5.39 -11.74
CA ILE A 126 -7.69 -6.37 -12.82
C ILE A 126 -9.08 -6.99 -12.93
N ALA A 127 -9.67 -6.87 -14.11
CA ALA A 127 -11.02 -7.32 -14.39
C ALA A 127 -11.11 -8.85 -14.39
N SER A 128 -12.30 -9.39 -14.11
CA SER A 128 -12.53 -10.84 -14.00
C SER A 128 -12.27 -11.64 -15.29
N ASP A 129 -12.10 -10.98 -16.43
CA ASP A 129 -11.76 -11.59 -17.74
C ASP A 129 -10.25 -11.52 -18.06
N THR A 130 -9.44 -11.15 -17.08
CA THR A 130 -7.98 -11.04 -17.18
C THR A 130 -7.33 -11.87 -16.08
N ALA A 131 -6.44 -12.79 -16.46
CA ALA A 131 -5.69 -13.58 -15.50
C ALA A 131 -4.58 -12.73 -14.86
N LEU A 132 -4.55 -12.71 -13.53
CA LEU A 132 -3.50 -12.06 -12.76
C LEU A 132 -2.45 -13.09 -12.35
N VAL A 133 -1.22 -12.89 -12.82
CA VAL A 133 -0.10 -13.79 -12.59
C VAL A 133 0.92 -13.12 -11.67
N GLY A 134 1.08 -13.65 -10.47
CA GLY A 134 2.14 -13.26 -9.55
C GLY A 134 3.48 -13.82 -10.03
N VAL A 135 4.54 -13.00 -9.99
CA VAL A 135 5.88 -13.41 -10.40
C VAL A 135 6.89 -13.03 -9.32
N LEU A 136 7.55 -14.04 -8.75
CA LEU A 136 8.70 -13.90 -7.87
C LEU A 136 9.93 -14.44 -8.61
N SER A 137 10.79 -13.53 -9.07
CA SER A 137 11.96 -13.86 -9.89
C SER A 137 13.09 -12.86 -9.71
N SER A 138 14.33 -13.36 -9.70
CA SER A 138 15.52 -12.52 -9.78
C SER A 138 15.82 -12.07 -11.23
N ASP A 139 15.41 -12.86 -12.22
CA ASP A 139 15.49 -12.51 -13.64
C ASP A 139 14.46 -11.42 -13.98
N GLN A 140 14.97 -10.28 -14.43
CA GLN A 140 14.14 -9.15 -14.83
C GLN A 140 13.54 -9.31 -16.24
N THR A 141 14.11 -10.19 -17.07
CA THR A 141 13.71 -10.41 -18.47
C THR A 141 12.53 -11.36 -18.62
N LEU A 142 12.35 -12.31 -17.69
CA LEU A 142 11.24 -13.27 -17.64
C LEU A 142 9.86 -12.61 -17.84
N LEU A 143 9.61 -11.45 -17.22
CA LEU A 143 8.33 -10.77 -17.35
C LEU A 143 7.98 -10.42 -18.80
N ASN A 144 8.97 -10.11 -19.63
CA ASN A 144 8.73 -9.77 -21.04
C ASN A 144 8.33 -11.01 -21.85
N SER A 145 8.87 -12.17 -21.51
CA SER A 145 8.51 -13.44 -22.15
C SER A 145 7.11 -13.89 -21.72
N LEU A 146 6.79 -13.77 -20.43
CA LEU A 146 5.49 -14.17 -19.90
C LEU A 146 4.35 -13.24 -20.32
N SER A 147 4.60 -11.94 -20.50
CA SER A 147 3.54 -10.96 -20.82
C SER A 147 2.91 -11.16 -22.20
N THR A 148 3.60 -11.86 -23.10
CA THR A 148 3.10 -12.19 -24.44
C THR A 148 2.51 -13.60 -24.53
N THR A 149 2.60 -14.37 -23.44
CA THR A 149 2.11 -15.74 -23.36
C THR A 149 0.76 -15.76 -22.66
N GLN A 150 -0.19 -16.49 -23.24
CA GLN A 150 -1.45 -16.77 -22.57
C GLN A 150 -1.25 -17.91 -21.57
N LEU A 151 -1.12 -17.60 -20.27
CA LEU A 151 -0.93 -18.61 -19.22
C LEU A 151 -2.25 -19.29 -18.82
N VAL A 152 -3.37 -18.57 -18.92
CA VAL A 152 -4.72 -19.09 -18.65
C VAL A 152 -5.54 -19.03 -19.93
N SER A 153 -6.00 -20.20 -20.38
CA SER A 153 -6.72 -20.33 -21.65
C SER A 153 -8.02 -19.50 -21.65
N GLY A 154 -8.18 -18.64 -22.65
CA GLY A 154 -9.35 -17.77 -22.80
C GLY A 154 -9.23 -16.40 -22.13
N PHE A 155 -8.19 -16.16 -21.33
CA PHE A 155 -7.97 -14.91 -20.60
C PHE A 155 -6.74 -14.16 -21.13
N SER A 156 -6.78 -12.83 -21.10
CA SER A 156 -5.55 -12.04 -21.25
C SER A 156 -4.70 -12.17 -19.98
N THR A 157 -3.40 -11.89 -20.05
CA THR A 157 -2.48 -12.08 -18.92
C THR A 157 -1.95 -10.72 -18.45
N GLU A 158 -2.15 -10.40 -17.17
CA GLU A 158 -1.50 -9.29 -16.49
C GLU A 158 -0.49 -9.85 -15.48
N LEU A 159 0.74 -9.38 -15.53
CA LEU A 159 1.78 -9.79 -14.60
C LEU A 159 1.86 -8.84 -13.41
N SER A 160 2.08 -9.41 -12.23
CA SER A 160 2.38 -8.72 -11.00
C SER A 160 3.76 -9.13 -10.49
N ARG A 161 4.73 -8.21 -10.54
CA ARG A 161 6.07 -8.46 -10.00
C ARG A 161 5.99 -8.32 -8.48
N MET A 162 6.07 -9.44 -7.78
CA MET A 162 5.95 -9.48 -6.34
C MET A 162 7.32 -9.33 -5.68
N ALA A 163 7.37 -8.56 -4.60
CA ALA A 163 8.53 -8.49 -3.72
C ALA A 163 8.36 -9.51 -2.58
N ALA A 164 9.45 -10.16 -2.16
CA ALA A 164 9.41 -11.21 -1.14
C ALA A 164 8.97 -10.68 0.23
N ASP A 165 9.34 -9.46 0.58
CA ASP A 165 8.94 -8.78 1.82
C ASP A 165 7.45 -8.42 1.85
N LEU A 166 6.84 -8.19 0.68
CA LEU A 166 5.42 -7.93 0.53
C LEU A 166 4.60 -9.22 0.31
N PHE A 167 5.22 -10.39 0.24
CA PHE A 167 4.50 -11.63 -0.02
C PHE A 167 3.53 -11.98 1.14
N PRO A 168 2.25 -12.29 0.88
CA PRO A 168 1.28 -12.57 1.94
C PRO A 168 1.61 -13.81 2.79
N THR A 169 1.24 -13.75 4.06
CA THR A 169 1.32 -14.88 5.01
C THR A 169 -0.03 -15.58 5.22
N ASP A 170 -1.09 -15.10 4.57
CA ASP A 170 -2.42 -15.70 4.57
C ASP A 170 -2.72 -16.22 3.15
N PRO A 171 -3.02 -17.53 2.97
CA PRO A 171 -3.35 -18.09 1.66
C PRO A 171 -4.56 -17.43 0.99
N MET A 172 -5.52 -16.89 1.76
CA MET A 172 -6.68 -16.19 1.20
C MET A 172 -6.32 -14.90 0.49
N LEU A 173 -5.20 -14.29 0.87
CA LEU A 173 -4.68 -13.09 0.19
C LEU A 173 -3.93 -13.40 -1.09
N LEU A 174 -3.70 -14.68 -1.41
CA LEU A 174 -3.19 -15.14 -2.70
C LEU A 174 -4.32 -15.54 -3.65
N ALA A 175 -5.57 -15.61 -3.16
CA ALA A 175 -6.71 -16.10 -3.93
C ALA A 175 -7.07 -15.23 -5.15
N GLY A 176 -6.61 -13.98 -5.19
CA GLY A 176 -6.75 -13.13 -6.38
C GLY A 176 -5.69 -13.37 -7.46
N LEU A 177 -4.74 -14.28 -7.24
CA LEU A 177 -3.80 -14.72 -8.27
C LEU A 177 -4.36 -15.99 -8.94
N ASP A 178 -4.30 -16.04 -10.26
CA ASP A 178 -4.64 -17.25 -11.03
C ASP A 178 -3.44 -18.19 -11.13
N VAL A 179 -2.24 -17.62 -11.27
CA VAL A 179 -0.98 -18.37 -11.36
C VAL A 179 0.09 -17.65 -10.55
N MET A 180 0.91 -18.41 -9.85
CA MET A 180 2.15 -17.93 -9.23
C MET A 180 3.33 -18.52 -9.99
N VAL A 181 4.24 -17.66 -10.46
CA VAL A 181 5.49 -18.07 -11.10
C VAL A 181 6.64 -17.80 -10.16
N ILE A 182 7.43 -18.83 -9.89
CA ILE A 182 8.69 -18.74 -9.15
C ILE A 182 9.81 -19.16 -10.06
N HIS A 183 10.79 -18.28 -10.26
CA HIS A 183 11.89 -18.52 -11.18
C HIS A 183 13.21 -17.96 -10.66
N ASP A 184 14.28 -18.75 -10.79
CA ASP A 184 15.66 -18.33 -10.51
C ASP A 184 15.82 -17.61 -9.16
N ILE A 185 15.18 -18.16 -8.11
CA ILE A 185 15.22 -17.61 -6.77
C ILE A 185 15.20 -18.73 -5.73
N ASP A 186 16.03 -18.58 -4.70
CA ASP A 186 15.96 -19.45 -3.52
C ASP A 186 14.72 -19.08 -2.68
N LEU A 187 13.83 -20.06 -2.49
CA LEU A 187 12.63 -19.92 -1.66
C LEU A 187 12.93 -19.62 -0.19
N THR A 188 14.18 -19.74 0.26
CA THR A 188 14.62 -19.26 1.58
C THR A 188 14.45 -17.75 1.75
N ILE A 189 14.30 -16.98 0.65
CA ILE A 189 13.98 -15.55 0.69
C ILE A 189 12.60 -15.27 1.31
N LEU A 190 11.68 -16.23 1.21
CA LEU A 190 10.39 -16.16 1.88
C LEU A 190 10.55 -16.61 3.35
N SER A 191 9.74 -16.08 4.24
CA SER A 191 9.62 -16.61 5.60
C SER A 191 8.91 -17.97 5.63
N ASP A 192 9.02 -18.71 6.73
CA ASP A 192 8.28 -19.98 6.92
C ASP A 192 6.76 -19.77 6.77
N ALA A 193 6.24 -18.66 7.29
CA ALA A 193 4.81 -18.33 7.19
C ALA A 193 4.39 -18.05 5.73
N GLN A 194 5.22 -17.34 4.96
CA GLN A 194 4.94 -17.08 3.53
C GLN A 194 5.00 -18.37 2.70
N ARG A 195 5.98 -19.25 2.96
CA ARG A 195 6.04 -20.56 2.32
C ARG A 195 4.83 -21.44 2.67
N ALA A 196 4.41 -21.44 3.93
CA ALA A 196 3.23 -22.17 4.37
C ALA A 196 1.95 -21.63 3.70
N ALA A 197 1.81 -20.30 3.57
CA ALA A 197 0.70 -19.67 2.86
C ALA A 197 0.68 -20.05 1.38
N LEU A 198 1.84 -20.02 0.70
CA LEU A 198 1.95 -20.46 -0.68
C LEU A 198 1.55 -21.93 -0.84
N ALA A 199 2.07 -22.83 0.02
CA ALA A 199 1.72 -24.24 -0.02
C ALA A 199 0.22 -24.47 0.19
N SER A 200 -0.38 -23.79 1.18
CA SER A 200 -1.82 -23.87 1.44
C SER A 200 -2.65 -23.32 0.28
N TRP A 201 -2.21 -22.25 -0.39
CA TRP A 201 -2.88 -21.74 -1.58
C TRP A 201 -2.84 -22.73 -2.75
N VAL A 202 -1.72 -23.44 -2.95
CA VAL A 202 -1.64 -24.53 -3.93
C VAL A 202 -2.58 -25.68 -3.56
N ASP A 203 -2.63 -26.08 -2.28
CA ASP A 203 -3.55 -27.13 -1.80
C ASP A 203 -5.03 -26.75 -1.99
N LEU A 204 -5.35 -25.46 -1.98
CA LEU A 204 -6.68 -24.91 -2.26
C LEU A 204 -6.99 -24.76 -3.76
N GLY A 205 -6.10 -25.22 -4.64
CA GLY A 205 -6.29 -25.23 -6.09
C GLY A 205 -5.53 -24.16 -6.86
N GLY A 206 -4.67 -23.39 -6.19
CA GLY A 206 -3.76 -22.44 -6.84
C GLY A 206 -2.76 -23.14 -7.77
N THR A 207 -2.42 -22.47 -8.88
CA THR A 207 -1.43 -23.01 -9.85
C THR A 207 -0.06 -22.39 -9.61
N LEU A 208 0.92 -23.22 -9.20
CA LEU A 208 2.31 -22.82 -9.05
C LEU A 208 3.15 -23.32 -10.23
N LEU A 209 3.79 -22.41 -10.96
CA LEU A 209 4.79 -22.69 -11.97
C LEU A 209 6.18 -22.43 -11.40
N VAL A 210 7.01 -23.48 -11.36
CA VAL A 210 8.40 -23.38 -10.92
C VAL A 210 9.32 -23.59 -12.11
N GLY A 211 10.11 -22.58 -12.45
CA GLY A 211 11.12 -22.65 -13.49
C GLY A 211 12.52 -22.61 -12.87
N GLY A 212 13.38 -23.58 -13.20
CA GLY A 212 14.74 -23.62 -12.69
C GLY A 212 15.67 -22.54 -13.28
N GLY A 213 16.65 -22.13 -12.48
CA GLY A 213 17.90 -21.51 -12.93
C GLY A 213 19.07 -22.50 -12.74
N PRO A 214 20.32 -22.14 -13.09
CA PRO A 214 21.48 -23.01 -12.95
C PRO A 214 21.70 -23.54 -11.51
N ASP A 215 21.14 -22.85 -10.51
CA ASP A 215 21.30 -23.12 -9.08
C ASP A 215 19.99 -23.58 -8.38
N ALA A 216 18.97 -24.00 -9.15
CA ALA A 216 17.67 -24.48 -8.61
C ALA A 216 17.68 -25.93 -8.10
#